data_AF-A0A0A9HAY1-F1
#
_entry.id   AF-A0A0A9HAY1-F1
#
_cell.length_a   1.000
_cell.length_b   1.000
_cell.length_c   1.000
_cell.angle_alpha   90.00
_cell.angle_beta   90.00
_cell.angle_gamma   90.00
#
_symmetry.space_group_name_H-M   'P 1'
#
loop_
_entity.id
_entity.type
_entity.pdbx_description
1 polymer ?
#
loop_
_entity_poly.entity_id
_entity_poly.type
_entity_poly.pdbx_seq_one_letter_code
_entity_poly.pdbx_strand_id
1 'polypeptide(L)' 'MQLSPCASAFAGKASPTPTCCGKLKSHGPNCLCWYKDDANLKRLVDTRHKRQVFTACEVPVPSC' A
#
# COMPACT_ATOMS: atom_id res chain seq x y z
N MET A 1 -10.07 -8.73 -4.82
CA MET A 1 -8.90 -7.83 -4.62
C MET A 1 -8.98 -7.23 -3.22
N GLN A 2 -7.99 -7.47 -2.34
CA GLN A 2 -8.02 -6.99 -0.94
C GLN A 2 -7.47 -5.56 -0.77
N LEU A 3 -6.64 -5.07 -1.70
CA LEU A 3 -6.15 -3.69 -1.73
C LEU A 3 -6.91 -2.77 -2.70
N SER A 4 -8.05 -3.17 -3.25
CA SER A 4 -8.89 -2.25 -4.04
C SER A 4 -9.09 -0.88 -3.38
N PRO A 5 -9.38 -0.78 -2.07
CA PRO A 5 -9.53 0.53 -1.42
C PRO A 5 -8.21 1.30 -1.23
N CYS A 6 -7.07 0.64 -1.38
CA CYS A 6 -5.74 1.24 -1.33
C CYS A 6 -5.18 1.58 -2.72
N ALA A 7 -5.70 0.98 -3.79
CA ALA A 7 -5.17 1.12 -5.14
C ALA A 7 -5.11 2.58 -5.59
N SER A 8 -6.15 3.38 -5.30
CA SER A 8 -6.17 4.82 -5.61
C SER A 8 -5.12 5.62 -4.83
N ALA A 9 -4.81 5.19 -3.60
CA ALA A 9 -3.81 5.83 -2.76
C ALA A 9 -2.38 5.53 -3.22
N PHE A 10 -2.14 4.27 -3.54
CA PHE A 10 -0.87 3.83 -4.14
C PHE A 10 -0.67 4.38 -5.56
N ALA A 11 -1.75 4.56 -6.33
CA ALA A 11 -1.71 5.24 -7.62
C ALA A 11 -1.53 6.76 -7.52
N GLY A 12 -1.46 7.34 -6.31
CA GLY A 12 -1.33 8.78 -6.09
C GLY A 12 -2.55 9.59 -6.55
N LYS A 13 -3.70 8.93 -6.78
CA LYS A 13 -4.94 9.56 -7.23
C LYS A 13 -5.81 10.03 -6.08
N ALA A 14 -5.61 9.50 -4.87
CA ALA A 14 -6.41 9.84 -3.68
C ALA A 14 -5.61 9.63 -2.40
N SER A 15 -6.09 10.17 -1.28
CA SER A 15 -5.57 9.84 0.05
C SER A 15 -6.00 8.43 0.49
N PRO A 16 -5.21 7.71 1.30
CA PRO A 16 -5.62 6.40 1.82
C PRO A 16 -6.84 6.53 2.74
N THR A 17 -7.78 5.61 2.57
CA THR A 17 -8.99 5.55 3.40
C THR A 17 -8.70 4.84 4.74
N PRO A 18 -9.50 5.08 5.78
CA PRO A 18 -9.35 4.37 7.06
C PRO A 18 -9.42 2.85 6.90
N THR A 19 -10.29 2.37 6.01
CA THR A 19 -10.44 0.95 5.66
C THR A 19 -9.16 0.40 5.00
N CYS A 20 -8.52 1.19 4.14
CA CYS A 20 -7.22 0.85 3.57
C CYS A 20 -6.16 0.74 4.67
N CYS A 21 -6.03 1.75 5.54
CA CYS A 21 -5.04 1.75 6.61
C CYS A 21 -5.24 0.60 7.60
N GLY A 22 -6.49 0.29 7.97
CA GLY A 22 -6.82 -0.85 8.82
C GLY A 22 -6.35 -2.17 8.20
N LYS A 23 -6.61 -2.37 6.91
CA LYS A 23 -6.09 -3.54 6.17
C LYS A 23 -4.57 -3.53 6.09
N LEU A 24 -3.94 -2.40 5.79
CA LEU A 24 -2.49 -2.28 5.70
C LEU A 24 -1.82 -2.70 7.02
N LYS A 25 -2.39 -2.26 8.14
CA LYS A 25 -1.93 -2.57 9.49
C LYS A 25 -2.17 -4.03 9.87
N SER A 26 -3.30 -4.62 9.45
CA SER A 26 -3.61 -6.05 9.65
C SER A 26 -2.75 -7.00 8.82
N HIS A 27 -2.46 -6.65 7.56
CA HIS A 27 -1.68 -7.50 6.64
C HIS A 27 -0.17 -7.46 6.94
N GLY A 28 0.30 -6.41 7.61
CA GLY A 28 1.70 -6.28 8.00
C GLY A 28 2.66 -6.05 6.83
N PRO A 29 3.92 -5.66 7.13
CA PRO A 29 4.90 -5.26 6.12
C PRO A 29 5.27 -6.38 5.15
N ASN A 30 5.29 -7.64 5.60
CA ASN A 30 5.71 -8.80 4.79
C ASN A 30 4.72 -9.16 3.68
N CYS A 31 3.42 -8.99 3.91
CA CYS A 31 2.40 -9.26 2.88
C CYS A 31 2.49 -8.22 1.73
N LEU A 32 2.87 -6.98 2.07
CA LEU A 32 3.03 -5.90 1.09
C LEU A 32 4.25 -6.09 0.19
N CYS A 33 5.24 -6.87 0.62
CA CYS A 33 6.37 -7.27 -0.22
C CYS A 33 5.93 -8.14 -1.39
N TRP A 34 4.93 -9.00 -1.18
CA TRP A 34 4.39 -9.87 -2.22
C TRP A 34 3.71 -9.09 -3.35
N TYR A 35 3.23 -7.88 -3.08
CA TYR A 35 2.70 -7.00 -4.13
C TYR A 35 3.78 -6.42 -5.04
N LYS A 36 5.05 -6.49 -4.62
CA LYS A 36 6.19 -6.15 -5.47
C LYS A 36 6.47 -7.25 -6.51
N ASP A 37 6.09 -8.50 -6.19
CA ASP A 37 6.16 -9.65 -7.11
C ASP A 37 5.00 -9.68 -8.11
N ASP A 38 3.80 -9.25 -7.72
CA ASP A 38 2.66 -9.20 -8.64
C ASP A 38 2.79 -8.05 -9.63
N ALA A 39 2.94 -8.33 -10.93
CA ALA A 39 3.18 -7.29 -11.95
C ALA A 39 2.07 -6.22 -12.04
N ASN A 40 0.82 -6.55 -11.67
CA ASN A 40 -0.29 -5.60 -11.68
C ASN A 40 -0.24 -4.68 -10.45
N LEU A 41 0.14 -5.23 -9.30
CA LEU A 41 0.21 -4.49 -8.03
C LEU A 41 1.56 -3.80 -7.85
N LYS A 42 2.62 -4.29 -8.48
CA LYS A 42 3.97 -3.71 -8.47
C LYS A 42 3.90 -2.26 -8.90
N ARG A 43 3.19 -1.96 -9.98
CA ARG A 43 3.00 -0.57 -10.46
C ARG A 43 2.33 0.34 -9.43
N LEU A 44 1.53 -0.22 -8.52
CA LEU A 44 0.91 0.51 -7.41
C LEU A 44 1.92 0.76 -6.27
N VAL A 45 2.78 -0.21 -5.95
CA VAL A 45 3.73 -0.10 -4.83
C VAL A 45 5.14 0.42 -5.21
N ASP A 46 5.47 0.50 -6.50
CA ASP A 46 6.82 0.78 -7.00
C ASP A 46 7.10 2.28 -7.24
N THR A 47 6.58 3.15 -6.38
CA THR A 47 6.80 4.61 -6.49
C THR A 47 6.87 5.31 -5.14
N ARG A 48 7.33 6.58 -5.13
CA ARG A 48 7.33 7.50 -3.97
C ARG A 48 6.00 7.49 -3.18
N HIS A 49 4.88 7.25 -3.86
CA HIS A 49 3.55 7.12 -3.28
C HIS A 49 3.43 6.00 -2.25
N LYS A 50 4.19 4.91 -2.38
CA LYS A 50 4.30 3.86 -1.35
C LYS A 50 4.60 4.49 0.01
N ARG A 51 5.73 5.21 0.11
CA ARG A 51 6.13 5.84 1.38
C ARG A 51 5.06 6.77 1.91
N GLN A 52 4.43 7.56 1.03
CA GLN A 52 3.36 8.46 1.42
C GLN A 52 2.14 7.72 1.99
N VAL A 53 1.70 6.61 1.39
CA VAL A 53 0.57 5.80 1.89
C VAL A 53 0.89 5.19 3.26
N PHE A 54 2.09 4.63 3.40
CA PHE A 54 2.57 4.08 4.66
C PHE A 54 2.67 5.14 5.76
N THR A 55 3.26 6.30 5.46
CA THR A 55 3.33 7.44 6.39
C THR A 55 1.94 7.98 6.75
N ALA A 56 1.04 8.11 5.77
CA ALA A 56 -0.32 8.59 6.01
C ALA A 56 -1.17 7.62 6.84
N CYS A 57 -0.91 6.32 6.75
CA CYS A 57 -1.57 5.29 7.56
C CYS A 57 -0.84 4.99 8.88
N GLU A 58 0.26 5.69 9.17
CA GLU A 58 1.13 5.43 10.34
C GLU A 58 1.60 3.96 10.42
N VAL A 59 1.87 3.36 9.26
CA VAL A 59 2.39 1.99 9.13
C VAL A 59 3.85 2.06 8.72
N PRO A 60 4.76 1.27 9.34
CA PRO A 60 6.15 1.22 8.93
C PRO A 60 6.28 0.80 7.48
N VAL A 61 7.09 1.55 6.72
CA VAL A 61 7.37 1.23 5.31
C VAL A 61 8.12 -0.09 5.25
N PRO A 62 7.60 -1.13 4.57
CA PRO A 62 8.28 -2.40 4.46
C PRO A 62 9.56 -2.24 3.62
N SER A 63 10.67 -2.70 4.19
CA SER A 63 11.98 -2.85 3.54
C SER A 63 12.01 -4.15 2.76
N CYS A 64 11.32 -4.13 1.63
CA CYS A 64 11.43 -5.03 0.50
C CYS A 64 11.55 -4.18 -0.76
#